data_AF-A0A1Z4RD31-F1
#
_entry.id   AF-A0A1Z4RD31-F1
#
_cell.length_a   1.000
_cell.length_b   1.000
_cell.length_c   1.000
_cell.angle_alpha   90.00
_cell.angle_beta   90.00
_cell.angle_gamma   90.00
#
_symmetry.space_group_name_H-M   'P 1'
#
loop_
_entity.id
_entity.type
_entity.pdbx_description
1 polymer ?
#
loop_
_entity_poly.entity_id
_entity_poly.type
_entity_poly.pdbx_seq_one_letter_code
_entity_poly.pdbx_strand_id
1 'polypeptide(L)'
;MSLENPSPLAIALTLWNIGLVSEQNLIAWADAQILAIEKPADDLLEVAAKGAKVCIKQGLIETLPIALGYSEEFFIRAYLLDIECDGSVQSFIAWVAHNCCGSTETPEALLGYHLEHLYCDCEDVDAAIALLRVELPKIMPRCESFATMFLEQVSGLELCI
;
A
#
# COMPACT_ATOMS: atom_id res chain seq x y z
N MET A 1 12.81 11.28 7.86
CA MET A 1 13.01 10.24 8.89
C MET A 1 13.54 9.03 8.14
N SER A 2 14.75 8.56 8.44
CA SER A 2 15.28 7.36 7.78
C SER A 2 14.48 6.17 8.31
N LEU A 3 13.76 5.45 7.45
CA LEU A 3 13.21 4.14 7.80
C LEU A 3 14.43 3.21 7.96
N GLU A 4 14.96 3.09 9.17
CA GLU A 4 15.90 2.01 9.49
C GLU A 4 15.20 0.70 9.16
N ASN A 5 15.80 -0.12 8.28
CA ASN A 5 15.27 -1.35 7.68
C ASN A 5 14.09 -1.97 8.48
N PRO A 6 12.83 -1.66 8.09
CA PRO A 6 11.68 -2.13 8.84
C PRO A 6 11.60 -3.66 8.78
N SER A 7 11.12 -4.28 9.86
CA SER A 7 10.96 -5.73 9.88
C SER A 7 9.96 -6.18 8.81
N PRO A 8 10.12 -7.39 8.22
CA PRO A 8 9.13 -7.95 7.30
C PRO A 8 7.71 -7.94 7.86
N LEU A 9 7.54 -8.19 9.16
CA LEU A 9 6.24 -8.13 9.81
C LEU A 9 5.66 -6.70 9.82
N ALA A 10 6.46 -5.67 10.08
CA ALA A 10 6.00 -4.28 10.01
C ALA A 10 5.50 -3.92 8.61
N ILE A 11 6.19 -4.38 7.57
CA ILE A 11 5.79 -4.19 6.16
C ILE A 11 4.49 -4.94 5.86
N ALA A 12 4.38 -6.21 6.26
CA ALA A 12 3.17 -7.00 6.03
C ALA A 12 1.95 -6.40 6.75
N LEU A 13 2.13 -5.93 7.99
CA LEU A 13 1.12 -5.19 8.74
C LEU A 13 0.76 -3.85 8.07
N THR A 14 1.72 -3.18 7.44
CA THR A 14 1.47 -1.94 6.68
C THR A 14 0.56 -2.21 5.50
N LEU A 15 0.88 -3.23 4.68
CA LEU A 15 0.09 -3.60 3.51
C LEU A 15 -1.33 -4.05 3.88
N TRP A 16 -1.48 -4.78 4.98
CA TRP A 16 -2.78 -5.11 5.55
C TRP A 16 -3.54 -3.86 6.01
N ASN A 17 -2.87 -2.94 6.71
CA ASN A 17 -3.50 -1.74 7.24
C ASN A 17 -4.00 -0.79 6.14
N ILE A 18 -3.30 -0.71 5.01
CA ILE A 18 -3.75 0.06 3.83
C ILE A 18 -4.72 -0.73 2.93
N GLY A 19 -5.12 -1.95 3.33
CA GLY A 19 -6.14 -2.74 2.65
C GLY A 19 -5.67 -3.48 1.40
N LEU A 20 -4.35 -3.62 1.20
CA LEU A 20 -3.79 -4.39 0.08
C LEU A 20 -3.61 -5.88 0.41
N VAL A 21 -3.82 -6.27 1.67
CA VAL A 21 -3.69 -7.65 2.15
C VAL A 21 -4.87 -7.95 3.07
N SER A 22 -5.53 -9.08 2.85
CA SER A 22 -6.59 -9.55 3.74
C SER A 22 -6.01 -10.08 5.05
N GLU A 23 -6.80 -10.09 6.12
CA GLU A 23 -6.41 -10.72 7.39
C GLU A 23 -5.99 -12.18 7.19
N GLN A 24 -6.72 -12.92 6.34
CA GLN A 24 -6.45 -14.32 6.04
C GLN A 24 -5.10 -14.51 5.35
N ASN A 25 -4.78 -13.67 4.36
CA ASN A 25 -3.51 -13.75 3.64
C ASN A 25 -2.33 -13.38 4.54
N LEU A 26 -2.52 -12.40 5.45
CA LEU A 26 -1.52 -12.05 6.44
C LEU A 26 -1.24 -13.20 7.42
N ILE A 27 -2.28 -13.86 7.92
CA ILE A 27 -2.14 -15.03 8.80
C ILE A 27 -1.44 -16.18 8.07
N ALA A 28 -1.87 -16.50 6.85
CA ALA A 28 -1.26 -17.57 6.05
C ALA A 28 0.22 -17.29 5.77
N TRP A 29 0.57 -16.04 5.49
CA TRP A 29 1.95 -15.63 5.35
C TRP A 29 2.73 -15.77 6.66
N ALA A 30 2.16 -15.35 7.79
CA ALA A 30 2.80 -15.50 9.10
C ALA A 30 3.07 -16.98 9.45
N ASP A 31 2.11 -17.87 9.19
CA ASP A 31 2.28 -19.32 9.35
C ASP A 31 3.44 -19.85 8.49
N ALA A 32 3.53 -19.43 7.22
CA ALA A 32 4.62 -19.83 6.34
C ALA A 32 5.99 -19.36 6.86
N GLN A 33 6.08 -18.13 7.38
CA GLN A 33 7.30 -17.60 7.97
C GLN A 33 7.69 -18.36 9.27
N ILE A 34 6.72 -18.72 10.11
CA ILE A 34 6.93 -19.51 11.33
C ILE A 34 7.53 -20.88 11.00
N LEU A 35 7.03 -21.55 9.97
CA LEU A 35 7.52 -22.86 9.54
C LEU A 35 8.92 -22.80 8.92
N ALA A 36 9.34 -21.65 8.40
CA ALA A 36 10.61 -21.47 7.71
C ALA A 36 11.79 -21.15 8.64
N ILE A 37 11.53 -20.76 9.90
CA ILE A 37 12.54 -20.24 10.83
C ILE A 37 12.53 -21.06 12.12
N GLU A 38 13.71 -21.47 12.60
CA GLU A 38 13.84 -22.30 13.80
C GLU A 38 13.30 -21.62 15.08
N LYS A 39 13.46 -20.30 15.17
CA LYS A 39 12.99 -19.47 16.28
C LYS A 39 12.24 -18.25 15.76
N PRO A 40 10.93 -18.37 15.48
CA PRO A 40 10.11 -17.24 15.07
C PRO A 40 9.99 -16.19 16.18
N ALA A 41 9.77 -14.94 15.80
CA ALA A 41 9.51 -13.85 16.74
C ALA A 41 8.12 -14.01 17.38
N ASP A 42 7.99 -13.60 18.65
CA ASP A 42 6.74 -13.72 19.41
C ASP A 42 5.58 -12.97 18.71
N ASP A 43 5.84 -11.79 18.15
CA ASP A 43 4.84 -11.02 17.41
C ASP A 43 4.24 -11.79 16.22
N LEU A 44 5.07 -12.59 15.54
CA LEU A 44 4.64 -13.39 14.39
C LEU A 44 3.71 -14.53 14.83
N LEU A 45 4.03 -15.17 15.96
CA LEU A 45 3.19 -16.21 16.59
C LEU A 45 1.85 -15.63 17.03
N GLU A 46 1.86 -14.45 17.64
CA GLU A 46 0.65 -13.75 18.08
C GLU A 46 -0.25 -13.39 16.90
N VAL A 47 0.31 -12.83 15.82
CA VAL A 47 -0.44 -12.50 14.59
C VAL A 47 -1.05 -13.75 13.96
N ALA A 48 -0.29 -14.84 13.84
CA ALA A 48 -0.82 -16.09 13.29
C ALA A 48 -1.96 -16.67 14.14
N ALA A 49 -1.84 -16.61 15.47
CA ALA A 49 -2.82 -17.21 16.38
C ALA A 49 -4.10 -16.39 16.56
N LYS A 50 -4.01 -15.05 16.56
CA LYS A 50 -5.12 -14.16 16.96
C LYS A 50 -5.54 -13.16 15.88
N GLY A 51 -4.73 -12.98 14.85
CA GLY A 51 -4.90 -11.95 13.82
C GLY A 51 -4.38 -10.57 14.25
N ALA A 52 -3.85 -9.83 13.28
CA ALA A 52 -3.29 -8.49 13.43
C ALA A 52 -4.27 -7.51 14.07
N LYS A 53 -5.55 -7.56 13.69
CA LYS A 53 -6.57 -6.66 14.24
C LYS A 53 -6.69 -6.77 15.77
N VAL A 54 -6.67 -8.00 16.29
CA VAL A 54 -6.78 -8.26 17.73
C VAL A 54 -5.48 -7.89 18.42
N CYS A 55 -4.35 -8.30 17.84
CA CYS A 55 -3.02 -8.03 18.37
C CYS A 55 -2.74 -6.55 18.57
N ILE A 56 -2.98 -5.73 17.54
CA ILE A 56 -2.76 -4.27 17.62
C ILE A 56 -3.72 -3.63 18.63
N LYS A 57 -5.01 -3.99 18.59
CA LYS A 57 -6.03 -3.39 19.46
C LYS A 57 -5.76 -3.65 20.96
N GLN A 58 -5.23 -4.83 21.28
CA GLN A 58 -4.96 -5.25 22.67
C GLN A 58 -3.51 -5.01 23.11
N GLY A 59 -2.63 -4.54 22.21
CA GLY A 59 -1.21 -4.35 22.51
C GLY A 59 -0.48 -5.66 22.77
N LEU A 60 -0.80 -6.71 22.03
CA LEU A 60 -0.17 -8.03 22.17
C LEU A 60 1.14 -8.17 21.39
N ILE A 61 1.43 -7.22 20.51
CA ILE A 61 2.64 -7.19 19.68
C ILE A 61 3.32 -5.84 19.80
N GLU A 62 4.65 -5.84 19.69
CA GLU A 62 5.44 -4.60 19.67
C GLU A 62 5.57 -4.03 18.25
N THR A 63 5.57 -4.91 17.24
CA THR A 63 5.64 -4.53 15.83
C THR A 63 4.34 -3.88 15.38
N LEU A 64 4.42 -2.64 14.91
CA LEU A 64 3.29 -1.87 14.42
C LEU A 64 3.41 -1.61 12.90
N PRO A 65 2.28 -1.36 12.20
CA PRO A 65 2.30 -0.84 10.84
C PRO A 65 3.14 0.45 10.74
N ILE A 66 3.85 0.60 9.63
CA ILE A 66 4.62 1.79 9.30
C ILE A 66 3.62 2.88 8.86
N ALA A 67 3.81 4.10 9.38
CA ALA A 67 3.06 5.25 8.92
C ALA A 67 3.61 5.72 7.57
N LEU A 68 2.95 5.31 6.47
CA LEU A 68 3.29 5.78 5.13
C LEU A 68 2.80 7.21 4.92
N GLY A 69 3.63 8.03 4.28
CA GLY A 69 3.20 9.28 3.68
C GLY A 69 2.41 9.05 2.40
N TYR A 70 1.70 10.08 1.93
CA TYR A 70 0.91 10.04 0.69
C TYR A 70 1.70 9.48 -0.50
N SER A 71 2.92 9.99 -0.74
CA SER A 71 3.76 9.54 -1.86
C SER A 71 4.12 8.06 -1.77
N GLU A 72 4.41 7.56 -0.57
CA GLU A 72 4.85 6.18 -0.38
C GLU A 72 3.69 5.20 -0.65
N GLU A 73 2.50 5.49 -0.13
CA GLU A 73 1.31 4.69 -0.44
C GLU A 73 0.89 4.83 -1.91
N PHE A 74 1.01 6.03 -2.49
CA PHE A 74 0.78 6.27 -3.92
C PHE A 74 1.69 5.37 -4.77
N PHE A 75 2.98 5.31 -4.46
CA PHE A 75 3.94 4.49 -5.21
C PHE A 75 3.60 3.00 -5.15
N ILE A 76 3.24 2.49 -3.99
CA ILE A 76 2.84 1.08 -3.84
C ILE A 76 1.57 0.80 -4.64
N ARG A 77 0.53 1.62 -4.48
CA ARG A 77 -0.75 1.42 -5.17
C ARG A 77 -0.62 1.57 -6.68
N ALA A 78 0.16 2.55 -7.14
CA ALA A 78 0.38 2.78 -8.57
C ALA A 78 1.22 1.68 -9.22
N TYR A 79 2.19 1.11 -8.50
CA TYR A 79 2.96 -0.05 -8.98
C TYR A 79 2.09 -1.30 -9.13
N LEU A 80 1.10 -1.46 -8.26
CA LEU A 80 0.15 -2.59 -8.27
C LEU A 80 -1.08 -2.37 -9.16
N LEU A 81 -1.19 -1.20 -9.78
CA LEU A 81 -2.36 -0.80 -10.57
C LEU A 81 -2.41 -1.56 -11.90
N ASP A 82 -3.54 -2.20 -12.19
CA ASP A 82 -3.86 -2.63 -13.55
C ASP A 82 -4.45 -1.43 -14.33
N ILE A 83 -3.58 -0.76 -15.08
CA ILE A 83 -3.94 0.46 -15.83
C ILE A 83 -4.89 0.21 -17.01
N GLU A 84 -5.01 -1.04 -17.44
CA GLU A 84 -5.90 -1.46 -18.53
C GLU A 84 -7.32 -1.79 -18.00
N CYS A 85 -7.48 -1.99 -16.69
CA CYS A 85 -8.76 -2.22 -16.04
C CYS A 85 -9.37 -0.91 -15.55
N ASP A 86 -10.40 -0.40 -16.23
CA ASP A 86 -11.08 0.85 -15.86
C ASP A 86 -11.59 0.84 -14.40
N GLY A 87 -12.07 -0.30 -13.89
CA GLY A 87 -12.52 -0.42 -12.50
C GLY A 87 -11.37 -0.27 -11.48
N SER A 88 -10.19 -0.81 -11.82
CA SER A 88 -8.98 -0.65 -11.00
C SER A 88 -8.49 0.79 -11.03
N VAL A 89 -8.44 1.39 -12.22
CA VAL A 89 -8.09 2.79 -12.44
C VAL A 89 -9.02 3.74 -11.68
N GLN A 90 -10.32 3.54 -11.77
CA GLN A 90 -11.30 4.38 -11.08
C GLN A 90 -11.17 4.26 -9.56
N SER A 91 -10.93 3.06 -9.04
CA SER A 91 -10.71 2.85 -7.60
C SER A 91 -9.44 3.55 -7.12
N PHE A 92 -8.37 3.51 -7.93
CA PHE A 92 -7.14 4.24 -7.65
C PHE A 92 -7.35 5.76 -7.68
N ILE A 93 -8.02 6.29 -8.70
CA ILE A 93 -8.36 7.72 -8.79
C ILE A 93 -9.18 8.16 -7.58
N ALA A 94 -10.18 7.37 -7.18
CA ALA A 94 -10.96 7.65 -5.99
C ALA A 94 -10.06 7.71 -4.75
N TRP A 95 -9.17 6.74 -4.55
CA TRP A 95 -8.21 6.79 -3.44
C TRP A 95 -7.33 8.05 -3.50
N VAL A 96 -6.79 8.39 -4.67
CA VAL A 96 -5.95 9.59 -4.85
C VAL A 96 -6.72 10.85 -4.48
N ALA A 97 -7.94 11.03 -5.00
CA ALA A 97 -8.76 12.21 -4.76
C ALA A 97 -9.09 12.40 -3.27
N HIS A 98 -9.33 11.32 -2.53
CA HIS A 98 -9.63 11.39 -1.10
C HIS A 98 -8.38 11.63 -0.22
N ASN A 99 -7.18 11.32 -0.72
CA ASN A 99 -5.95 11.34 0.07
C ASN A 99 -4.95 12.42 -0.38
N CYS A 100 -5.16 13.07 -1.52
CA CYS A 100 -4.31 14.18 -1.93
C CYS A 100 -4.62 15.41 -1.07
N CYS A 101 -3.72 15.73 -0.15
CA CYS A 101 -3.88 16.85 0.79
C CYS A 101 -3.66 18.24 0.16
N GLY A 102 -3.99 18.43 -1.13
CA GLY A 102 -3.82 19.70 -1.85
C GLY A 102 -2.36 20.16 -2.04
N SER A 103 -1.37 19.29 -1.76
CA SER A 103 0.03 19.58 -2.06
C SER A 103 0.30 19.43 -3.55
N THR A 104 1.13 20.31 -4.10
CA THR A 104 1.60 20.26 -5.50
C THR A 104 3.13 20.22 -5.59
N GLU A 105 3.81 19.89 -4.49
CA GLU A 105 5.29 19.97 -4.40
C GLU A 105 5.99 18.79 -5.09
N THR A 106 5.31 17.66 -5.24
CA THR A 106 5.83 16.46 -5.91
C THR A 106 4.99 16.09 -7.13
N PRO A 107 5.56 15.40 -8.14
CA PRO A 107 4.82 14.95 -9.32
C PRO A 107 3.54 14.18 -9.02
N GLU A 108 3.58 13.26 -8.05
CA GLU A 108 2.43 12.46 -7.62
C GLU A 108 1.38 13.27 -6.86
N ALA A 109 1.78 14.33 -6.17
CA ALA A 109 0.87 15.23 -5.49
C ALA A 109 0.19 16.18 -6.50
N LEU A 110 0.95 16.70 -7.47
CA LEU A 110 0.40 17.50 -8.58
C LEU A 110 -0.58 16.69 -9.45
N LEU A 111 -0.23 15.44 -9.77
CA LEU A 111 -1.17 14.54 -10.45
C LEU A 111 -2.41 14.33 -9.61
N GLY A 112 -2.26 14.08 -8.30
CA GLY A 112 -3.39 13.91 -7.41
C GLY A 112 -4.32 15.11 -7.36
N TYR A 113 -3.78 16.32 -7.31
CA TYR A 113 -4.56 17.57 -7.38
C TYR A 113 -5.42 17.65 -8.65
N HIS A 114 -4.85 17.32 -9.82
CA HIS A 114 -5.62 17.35 -11.07
C HIS A 114 -6.67 16.23 -11.15
N LEU A 115 -6.36 15.03 -10.64
CA LEU A 115 -7.30 13.92 -10.59
C LEU A 115 -8.46 14.23 -9.65
N GLU A 116 -8.19 14.83 -8.50
CA GLU A 116 -9.20 15.27 -7.55
C GLU A 116 -10.13 16.31 -8.17
N HIS A 117 -9.59 17.34 -8.82
CA HIS A 117 -10.42 18.32 -9.50
C HIS A 117 -11.34 17.69 -10.57
N LEU A 118 -10.79 16.81 -11.41
CA LEU A 118 -11.59 16.15 -12.45
C LEU A 118 -12.64 15.19 -11.87
N TYR A 119 -12.28 14.44 -10.83
CA TYR A 119 -13.14 13.42 -10.22
C TYR A 119 -14.22 14.01 -9.30
N CYS A 120 -13.85 14.97 -8.45
CA CYS A 120 -14.72 15.55 -7.43
C CYS A 120 -15.48 16.79 -7.92
N ASP A 121 -14.80 17.75 -8.55
CA ASP A 121 -15.40 19.04 -8.92
C ASP A 121 -16.09 18.98 -10.29
N CYS A 122 -15.46 18.31 -11.26
CA CYS A 122 -15.97 18.22 -12.63
C CYS A 122 -16.86 16.99 -12.86
N GLU A 123 -16.84 16.00 -11.97
CA GLU A 123 -17.49 14.69 -12.15
C GLU A 123 -17.12 14.00 -13.49
N ASP A 124 -15.95 14.32 -14.05
CA ASP A 124 -15.46 13.83 -15.34
C ASP A 124 -14.46 12.69 -15.16
N VAL A 125 -15.02 11.51 -14.86
CA VAL A 125 -14.25 10.29 -14.60
C VAL A 125 -13.43 9.87 -15.83
N ASP A 126 -13.97 10.05 -17.04
CA ASP A 126 -13.28 9.67 -18.28
C ASP A 126 -12.05 10.55 -18.52
N ALA A 127 -12.15 11.86 -18.27
CA ALA A 127 -11.00 12.75 -18.34
C ALA A 127 -9.96 12.43 -17.26
N ALA A 128 -10.37 12.06 -16.05
CA ALA A 128 -9.46 11.65 -14.99
C ALA A 128 -8.70 10.36 -15.36
N ILE A 129 -9.39 9.37 -15.94
CA ILE A 129 -8.79 8.13 -16.46
C ILE A 129 -7.78 8.45 -17.57
N ALA A 130 -8.16 9.30 -18.53
CA ALA A 130 -7.29 9.70 -19.62
C ALA A 130 -6.03 10.42 -19.10
N LEU A 131 -6.18 11.32 -18.13
CA LEU A 131 -5.07 12.03 -17.52
C LEU A 131 -4.13 11.06 -16.79
N LEU A 132 -4.66 10.14 -15.98
CA LEU A 132 -3.85 9.15 -15.27
C LEU A 132 -3.01 8.33 -16.24
N ARG A 133 -3.62 7.84 -17.34
CA ARG A 133 -2.93 7.04 -18.37
C ARG A 133 -1.78 7.79 -19.05
N VAL A 134 -1.85 9.11 -19.13
CA VAL A 134 -0.80 9.96 -19.72
C VAL A 134 0.30 10.30 -18.72
N GLU A 135 -0.06 10.64 -17.48
CA GLU A 135 0.89 11.17 -16.49
C GLU A 135 1.56 10.08 -15.66
N LEU A 136 0.84 9.01 -15.32
CA LEU A 136 1.37 7.96 -14.46
C LEU A 136 2.65 7.30 -15.01
N PRO A 137 2.76 6.99 -16.33
CA PRO A 137 4.00 6.44 -16.89
C PRO A 137 5.23 7.31 -16.65
N LYS A 138 5.08 8.63 -16.50
CA LYS A 138 6.19 9.56 -16.24
C LYS A 138 6.68 9.47 -14.79
N ILE A 139 5.83 9.03 -13.86
CA ILE A 139 6.12 8.88 -12.43
C ILE A 139 6.54 7.44 -12.11
N MET A 140 6.15 6.47 -12.96
CA MET A 140 6.33 5.04 -12.73
C MET A 140 7.74 4.61 -12.31
N PRO A 141 8.85 5.15 -12.85
CA PRO A 141 10.19 4.77 -12.39
C PRO A 141 10.42 5.00 -10.88
N ARG A 142 9.79 6.02 -10.28
CA ARG A 142 9.84 6.27 -8.83
C ARG A 142 8.95 5.28 -8.07
N CYS A 143 7.77 4.97 -8.64
CA CYS A 143 6.85 3.98 -8.08
C CYS A 143 7.53 2.60 -7.99
N GLU A 144 8.10 2.13 -9.10
CA GLU A 144 8.81 0.85 -9.19
C GLU A 144 9.98 0.77 -8.21
N SER A 145 10.81 1.81 -8.15
CA SER A 145 11.97 1.84 -7.25
C SER A 145 11.57 1.72 -5.78
N PHE A 146 10.51 2.39 -5.35
CA PHE A 146 10.06 2.35 -3.96
C PHE A 146 9.31 1.04 -3.67
N ALA A 147 8.33 0.70 -4.52
CA ALA A 147 7.45 -0.44 -4.30
C ALA A 147 8.23 -1.77 -4.34
N THR A 148 9.19 -1.93 -5.26
CA THR A 148 10.02 -3.15 -5.32
C THR A 148 10.81 -3.34 -4.03
N MET A 149 11.51 -2.30 -3.58
CA MET A 149 12.27 -2.32 -2.31
C MET A 149 11.38 -2.68 -1.11
N PHE A 150 10.13 -2.20 -1.11
CA PHE A 150 9.18 -2.43 -0.03
C PHE A 150 8.59 -3.85 -0.07
N LEU A 151 8.15 -4.30 -1.24
CA LEU A 151 7.45 -5.58 -1.43
C LEU A 151 8.39 -6.79 -1.40
N GLU A 152 9.66 -6.66 -1.82
CA GLU A 152 10.64 -7.74 -1.77
C GLU A 152 10.88 -8.29 -0.34
N GLN A 153 10.68 -7.45 0.68
CA GLN A 153 10.87 -7.84 2.09
C GLN A 153 9.79 -8.80 2.60
N VAL A 154 8.66 -8.91 1.89
CA VAL A 154 7.51 -9.75 2.26
C VAL A 154 7.17 -10.75 1.16
N SER A 155 8.21 -11.38 0.60
CA SER A 155 8.04 -12.41 -0.42
C SER A 155 7.04 -13.50 0.00
N GLY A 156 6.18 -13.90 -0.92
CA GLY A 156 5.11 -14.89 -0.70
C GLY A 156 3.85 -14.35 -0.03
N LEU A 157 3.79 -13.05 0.32
CA LEU A 157 2.56 -12.43 0.81
C LEU A 157 1.58 -12.18 -0.34
N GLU A 158 0.37 -12.72 -0.22
CA GLU A 158 -0.66 -12.60 -1.26
C GLU A 158 -1.46 -11.30 -1.13
N LEU A 159 -1.47 -10.51 -2.21
CA LEU A 159 -2.12 -9.19 -2.29
C LEU A 159 -3.57 -9.28 -2.80
N CYS A 160 -4.43 -8.36 -2.35
CA CYS A 160 -5.80 -8.17 -2.81
C CYS A 160 -5.86 -7.08 -3.88
N ILE A 161 -5.40 -7.41 -5.09
CA ILE A 161 -5.38 -6.53 -6.27
C ILE A 161 -6.48 -6.88 -7.27
#